data_AF-A0A1Y3TQW7-F1
#
_entry.id   AF-A0A1Y3TQW7-F1
#
_cell.length_a   1.000
_cell.length_b   1.000
_cell.length_c   1.000
_cell.angle_alpha   90.00
_cell.angle_beta   90.00
_cell.angle_gamma   90.00
#
_symmetry.space_group_name_H-M   'P 1'
#
loop_
_entity.id
_entity.type
_entity.pdbx_description
1 polymer ?
#
loop_
_entity_poly.entity_id
_entity_poly.type
_entity_poly.pdbx_seq_one_letter_code
_entity_poly.pdbx_strand_id
1 'polypeptide(L)' 'MRRSAPIRVVVHGPGTGAGRQELARRAAEVHAEFVADAVRRLDCPARQKLELLQAVMDTVQSACPSGQPGKTPPPRP' A
#
# COMPACT_ATOMS: atom_id res chain seq x y z
N MET A 1 1.32 -27.63 28.13
CA MET A 1 0.86 -26.90 26.92
C MET A 1 1.25 -27.72 25.70
N ARG A 2 0.29 -28.19 24.88
CA ARG A 2 0.62 -28.83 23.59
C ARG A 2 1.05 -27.73 22.62
N ARG A 3 2.26 -27.83 22.07
CA ARG A 3 2.67 -27.00 20.91
C ARG A 3 2.00 -27.62 19.68
N SER A 4 1.06 -26.91 19.08
CA SER A 4 0.47 -27.30 17.80
C SER A 4 1.57 -27.43 16.75
N ALA A 5 1.53 -28.49 15.93
CA ALA A 5 2.49 -28.64 14.84
C ALA A 5 2.44 -27.41 13.91
N PRO A 6 3.58 -26.97 13.33
CA PRO A 6 3.60 -25.81 12.44
C PRO A 6 2.67 -26.01 11.24
N ILE A 7 1.79 -25.03 10.99
CA ILE A 7 0.91 -25.05 9.82
C ILE A 7 1.73 -24.63 8.60
N ARG A 8 1.79 -25.48 7.57
CA ARG A 8 2.44 -25.15 6.30
C ARG A 8 1.45 -24.39 5.41
N VAL A 9 1.70 -23.12 5.18
CA VAL A 9 0.95 -22.28 4.25
C VAL A 9 1.73 -22.16 2.94
N VAL A 10 1.09 -22.47 1.82
CA VAL A 10 1.64 -22.29 0.47
C VAL A 10 0.76 -21.27 -0.25
N VAL A 11 1.37 -20.20 -0.75
CA VAL A 11 0.66 -19.13 -1.47
C VAL A 11 1.00 -19.24 -2.96
N HIS A 12 -0.02 -19.39 -3.80
CA HIS A 12 0.12 -19.38 -5.26
C HIS A 12 -0.32 -18.03 -5.81
N GLY A 13 0.61 -17.28 -6.40
CA GLY A 13 0.35 -15.99 -7.03
C GLY A 13 -0.13 -16.12 -8.49
N PRO A 14 -0.63 -15.03 -9.08
CA PRO A 14 -1.08 -15.02 -10.47
C PRO A 14 0.09 -15.16 -11.46
N GLY A 15 -0.01 -16.11 -12.39
CA GLY A 15 1.00 -16.35 -13.43
C GLY A 15 0.89 -15.40 -14.65
N THR A 16 -0.28 -14.80 -14.87
CA THR A 16 -0.55 -13.95 -16.04
C THR A 16 -0.28 -12.47 -15.76
N GLY A 17 0.02 -11.69 -16.81
CA GLY A 17 0.18 -10.23 -16.71
C GLY A 17 -1.07 -9.53 -16.17
N ALA A 18 -2.24 -9.87 -16.71
CA ALA A 18 -3.53 -9.36 -16.25
C ALA A 18 -3.80 -9.71 -14.77
N GLY A 19 -3.47 -10.94 -14.35
CA GLY A 19 -3.63 -11.36 -12.96
C GLY A 19 -2.72 -10.59 -12.00
N ARG A 20 -1.48 -10.28 -12.40
CA ARG A 20 -0.59 -9.42 -11.62
C ARG A 20 -1.09 -7.98 -11.52
N GLN A 21 -1.65 -7.44 -12.61
CA GLN A 21 -2.22 -6.09 -12.62
C GLN A 21 -3.45 -5.99 -11.70
N GLU A 22 -4.34 -6.97 -11.75
CA GLU A 22 -5.51 -7.01 -10.86
C GLU A 22 -5.11 -7.18 -9.39
N LEU A 23 -4.11 -8.01 -9.10
CA LEU A 23 -3.56 -8.11 -7.74
C LEU A 23 -2.99 -6.77 -7.28
N ALA A 24 -2.23 -6.07 -8.14
CA ALA A 24 -1.68 -4.76 -7.81
C ALA A 24 -2.79 -3.73 -7.53
N ARG A 25 -3.86 -3.72 -8.33
CA ARG A 25 -5.03 -2.84 -8.12
C ARG A 25 -5.67 -3.09 -6.76
N ARG A 26 -5.98 -4.35 -6.43
CA ARG A 26 -6.59 -4.72 -5.14
C ARG A 26 -5.68 -4.42 -3.95
N ALA A 27 -4.37 -4.66 -4.09
CA ALA A 27 -3.40 -4.33 -3.06
C ALA A 27 -3.34 -2.82 -2.83
N ALA A 28 -3.40 -2.01 -3.89
CA ALA A 28 -3.45 -0.56 -3.80
C ALA A 28 -4.73 -0.07 -3.09
N GLU A 29 -5.88 -0.70 -3.36
CA GLU A 29 -7.15 -0.39 -2.67
C GLU A 29 -7.07 -0.64 -1.17
N VAL A 30 -6.61 -1.84 -0.76
CA VAL A 30 -6.42 -2.16 0.66
C VAL A 30 -5.43 -1.20 1.32
N HIS A 31 -4.37 -0.81 0.61
CA HIS A 31 -3.40 0.15 1.12
C HIS A 31 -4.02 1.55 1.31
N ALA A 32 -4.82 2.01 0.36
CA ALA A 32 -5.52 3.29 0.45
C ALA A 32 -6.50 3.32 1.64
N GLU A 33 -7.26 2.24 1.84
CA GLU A 33 -8.16 2.09 2.99
C GLU A 33 -7.39 2.12 4.32
N PHE A 34 -6.27 1.41 4.38
CA PHE A 34 -5.42 1.40 5.57
C PHE A 34 -4.87 2.80 5.89
N VAL A 35 -4.41 3.54 4.88
CA VAL A 35 -3.94 4.93 5.05
C VAL A 35 -5.07 5.82 5.56
N ALA A 36 -6.26 5.73 4.98
CA ALA A 36 -7.42 6.50 5.42
C ALA A 36 -7.79 6.21 6.88
N ASP A 37 -7.82 4.93 7.29
CA ASP A 37 -8.08 4.55 8.68
C ASP A 37 -6.99 5.04 9.62
N ALA A 38 -5.72 4.90 9.23
CA ALA A 38 -4.59 5.38 10.02
C ALA A 38 -4.68 6.90 10.26
N VAL A 39 -4.94 7.69 9.22
CA VAL A 39 -5.10 9.15 9.36
C VAL A 39 -6.33 9.51 10.19
N ARG A 40 -7.43 8.78 10.04
CA ARG A 40 -8.65 8.99 10.83
C ARG A 40 -8.39 8.84 12.33
N ARG A 41 -7.54 7.88 12.71
CA ARG A 41 -7.17 7.57 14.11
C ARG A 41 -6.19 8.54 14.74
N LEU A 42 -5.57 9.45 13.98
CA LEU A 42 -4.67 10.46 14.55
C LEU A 42 -5.44 11.48 15.39
N ASP A 43 -4.87 11.85 16.54
CA ASP A 43 -5.39 12.92 17.41
C ASP A 43 -4.94 14.30 16.88
N CYS A 44 -5.53 14.70 15.75
CA CYS A 44 -5.31 16.02 15.17
C CYS A 44 -6.59 16.63 14.58
N PRO A 45 -6.67 17.96 14.44
CA PRO A 45 -7.81 18.63 13.82
C PRO A 45 -8.03 18.18 12.37
N ALA A 46 -9.28 18.25 11.91
CA ALA A 46 -9.66 17.82 10.56
C ALA A 46 -8.81 18.45 9.45
N ARG A 47 -8.43 19.72 9.60
CA ARG A 47 -7.56 20.42 8.65
C ARG A 47 -6.20 19.73 8.48
N GLN A 48 -5.54 19.36 9.58
CA GLN A 48 -4.24 18.70 9.53
C GLN A 48 -4.35 17.29 8.91
N LYS A 49 -5.47 16.60 9.13
CA LYS A 49 -5.75 15.31 8.48
C LYS A 49 -5.85 15.45 6.96
N LEU A 50 -6.52 16.50 6.49
CA LEU A 50 -6.64 16.77 5.05
C LEU A 50 -5.28 17.15 4.43
N GLU A 51 -4.52 18.01 5.09
CA GLU A 51 -3.16 18.38 4.66
C GLU A 51 -2.23 17.16 4.61
N LEU A 52 -2.34 16.25 5.58
CA LEU A 52 -1.58 15.00 5.59
C LEU A 52 -1.99 14.06 4.45
N LEU A 53 -3.28 13.88 4.19
CA LEU A 53 -3.75 13.05 3.07
C LEU A 53 -3.23 13.59 1.73
N GLN A 54 -3.28 14.91 1.54
CA GLN A 54 -2.74 15.55 0.35
C GLN A 54 -1.24 15.31 0.20
N ALA A 55 -0.45 15.50 1.27
CA ALA A 55 0.99 15.24 1.26
C ALA A 55 1.33 13.76 0.94
N VAL A 56 0.52 12.81 1.42
CA VAL A 56 0.66 11.39 1.06
C VAL A 56 0.41 11.19 -0.43
N MET A 57 -0.66 11.75 -0.99
CA MET A 57 -0.97 11.66 -2.42
C MET A 57 0.16 12.25 -3.28
N ASP A 58 0.66 13.44 -2.92
CA ASP A 58 1.75 14.10 -3.64
C ASP A 58 3.06 13.28 -3.57
N THR A 59 3.33 12.66 -2.42
CA THR A 59 4.47 11.76 -2.25
C THR A 59 4.36 10.52 -3.13
N VAL A 60 3.16 9.93 -3.23
CA VAL A 60 2.93 8.76 -4.09
C VAL A 60 3.05 9.13 -5.56
N GLN A 61 2.46 10.26 -5.96
CA GLN A 61 2.53 10.75 -7.34
C GLN A 61 3.96 11.09 -7.78
N SER A 62 4.77 11.65 -6.88
CA SER A 62 6.19 11.92 -7.16
C SER A 62 7.06 10.66 -7.15
N ALA A 63 6.74 9.68 -6.30
CA ALA A 63 7.44 8.39 -6.26
C ALA A 63 7.10 7.46 -7.44
N CYS A 64 5.87 7.57 -7.97
CA CYS A 64 5.35 6.76 -9.06
C CYS A 64 4.96 7.68 -10.23
N PRO A 65 5.91 8.17 -11.04
CA PRO A 65 5.58 8.84 -12.28
C PRO A 65 4.82 7.83 -13.15
N SER A 66 3.54 8.07 -13.35
CA SER A 66 2.62 7.29 -14.17
C SER A 66 3.22 7.08 -15.55
N GLY A 67 3.95 5.96 -15.74
CA GLY A 67 4.60 5.68 -17.01
C GLY A 67 5.74 4.65 -17.06
N GLN A 68 6.33 4.17 -15.94
CA GLN A 68 7.38 3.13 -16.04
C GLN A 68 7.25 1.99 -15.00
N PRO A 69 6.96 0.75 -15.44
CA PRO A 69 7.04 -0.42 -14.58
C PRO A 69 8.53 -0.76 -14.33
N GLY A 70 9.01 -0.58 -13.10
CA GLY A 70 10.32 -1.10 -12.67
C GLY A 70 11.32 -0.12 -12.08
N LYS A 71 10.98 1.17 -11.89
CA LYS A 71 11.87 2.10 -11.18
C LYS A 71 11.48 2.15 -9.70
N THR A 72 12.26 1.46 -8.85
CA THR A 72 12.30 1.75 -7.42
C THR A 72 12.58 3.23 -7.22
N PRO A 73 11.78 3.96 -6.42
CA PRO A 73 12.08 5.35 -6.12
C PRO A 73 13.45 5.43 -5.43
N PRO A 74 14.27 6.47 -5.72
CA PRO A 74 15.57 6.63 -5.09
C PRO A 74 15.40 6.72 -3.56
N PRO A 75 16.34 6.17 -2.77
CA PRO A 75 16.30 6.35 -1.33
C PRO A 75 16.35 7.84 -1.01
N ARG A 76 15.46 8.29 -0.11
CA ARG A 76 15.49 9.65 0.41
C ARG A 76 16.77 9.85 1.23
N PRO A 77 17.38 11.05 1.20
CA PRO A 77 18.62 11.37 1.93
C PRO A 77 18.45 11.28 3.45
#